data_AF-A0A1Y2C0E6-F1
#
_entry.id   AF-A0A1Y2C0E6-F1
#
_cell.length_a   1.000
_cell.length_b   1.000
_cell.length_c   1.000
_cell.angle_alpha   90.00
_cell.angle_beta   90.00
_cell.angle_gamma   90.00
#
_symmetry.space_group_name_H-M   'P 1'
#
loop_
_entity.id
_entity.type
_entity.pdbx_description
1 polymer ?
#
loop_
_entity_poly.entity_id
_entity_poly.type
_entity_poly.pdbx_seq_one_letter_code
_entity_poly.pdbx_strand_id
1 'polypeptide(L)'
;MAIIWAFAHFVYFKQYGHPLDDTLDKDELKRFYKTRTAVWRGLVFTFSTIYGIIIGIVEKWPVYPNRYFPPNPWAPFEPITLLMEGYWMCMFGFYLYDLIWTLFAMDQVKKQNWPAELGKERADFIEIVVHHCVTVTLVVIARWAGFYRFGVVTFWLHDVADPFLYAAKIANYQGRMWIADVLFYIYSGIFILALNIVFPGLVIWVTFTGSKREDIRKSSKLGFMVVCISFCVILCVLHIGTTWSTIQLIIKKLWKPKELDVEMDTQVENKEKHVKN
;
A
#
# COMPACT_ATOMS: atom_id res chain seq x y z
N MET A 1 18.27 -6.41 6.09
CA MET A 1 17.43 -6.16 7.29
C MET A 1 15.95 -6.38 7.01
N ALA A 2 15.28 -5.61 6.13
CA ALA A 2 13.85 -5.80 5.83
C ALA A 2 13.46 -7.20 5.31
N ILE A 3 14.28 -7.78 4.42
CA ILE A 3 14.07 -9.16 3.92
C ILE A 3 14.22 -10.20 5.04
N ILE A 4 15.15 -9.99 5.97
CA ILE A 4 15.37 -10.87 7.12
C ILE A 4 14.20 -10.77 8.10
N TRP A 5 13.64 -9.56 8.29
CA TRP A 5 12.49 -9.32 9.16
C TRP A 5 11.20 -9.89 8.54
N ALA A 6 11.01 -9.73 7.23
CA ALA A 6 9.96 -10.35 6.44
C ALA A 6 10.03 -11.89 6.48
N PHE A 7 11.24 -12.45 6.35
CA PHE A 7 11.49 -13.88 6.44
C PHE A 7 11.30 -14.40 7.88
N ALA A 8 11.72 -13.64 8.89
CA ALA A 8 11.48 -13.96 10.30
C ALA A 8 9.99 -13.90 10.65
N HIS A 9 9.25 -12.90 10.14
CA HIS A 9 7.80 -12.80 10.31
C HIS A 9 7.05 -13.94 9.59
N PHE A 10 7.53 -14.36 8.41
CA PHE A 10 7.03 -15.52 7.67
C PHE A 10 7.30 -16.85 8.41
N VAL A 11 8.53 -17.05 8.90
CA VAL A 11 8.90 -18.23 9.71
C VAL A 11 8.12 -18.24 11.03
N TYR A 12 7.94 -17.09 11.66
CA TYR A 12 7.14 -16.93 12.87
C TYR A 12 5.67 -17.29 12.63
N PHE A 13 5.05 -16.82 11.54
CA PHE A 13 3.67 -17.20 11.19
C PHE A 13 3.53 -18.69 10.87
N LYS A 14 4.54 -19.30 10.24
CA LYS A 14 4.58 -20.74 9.95
C LYS A 14 4.72 -21.59 11.23
N GLN A 15 5.48 -21.11 12.21
CA GLN A 15 5.82 -21.85 13.43
C GLN A 15 4.83 -21.63 14.58
N TYR A 16 4.16 -20.48 14.61
CA TYR A 16 3.18 -20.09 15.64
C TYR A 16 1.76 -19.84 15.08
N GLY A 17 1.45 -20.39 13.89
CA GLY A 17 0.10 -20.38 13.32
C GLY A 17 -0.86 -21.37 13.98
N HIS A 18 -0.37 -22.18 14.93
CA HIS A 18 -1.20 -22.90 15.88
C HIS A 18 -1.89 -21.91 16.83
N PRO A 19 -3.11 -22.19 17.33
CA PRO A 19 -3.79 -21.31 18.26
C PRO A 19 -2.85 -21.06 19.45
N LEU A 20 -2.39 -19.81 19.58
CA LEU A 20 -1.49 -19.37 20.64
C LEU A 20 -2.19 -19.36 22.01
N ASP A 21 -3.50 -19.55 22.02
CA ASP A 21 -4.32 -19.53 23.20
C ASP A 21 -5.61 -20.35 22.96
N ASP A 22 -5.68 -21.55 23.53
CA ASP A 22 -6.89 -22.38 23.50
C ASP A 22 -8.01 -21.81 24.39
N THR A 23 -7.75 -20.72 25.12
CA THR A 23 -8.72 -20.06 26.02
C THR A 23 -9.54 -18.96 25.34
N LEU A 24 -9.11 -18.46 24.19
CA LEU A 24 -9.85 -17.43 23.43
C LEU A 24 -10.87 -18.08 22.50
N ASP A 25 -12.08 -17.52 22.45
CA ASP A 25 -13.04 -17.93 21.43
C ASP A 25 -12.57 -17.50 20.02
N LYS A 26 -13.08 -18.17 18.99
CA LYS A 26 -12.72 -17.96 17.59
C LYS A 26 -12.82 -16.49 17.16
N ASP A 27 -13.82 -15.75 17.64
CA ASP A 27 -14.01 -14.34 17.26
C ASP A 27 -13.00 -13.41 17.93
N GLU A 28 -12.60 -13.70 19.18
CA GLU A 28 -11.53 -12.99 19.88
C GLU A 28 -10.17 -13.24 19.22
N LEU A 29 -9.89 -14.49 18.86
CA LEU A 29 -8.68 -14.87 18.15
C LEU A 29 -8.60 -14.18 16.77
N LYS A 30 -9.72 -14.13 16.03
CA LYS A 30 -9.82 -13.42 14.75
C LYS A 30 -9.55 -11.93 14.91
N ARG A 31 -10.11 -11.29 15.94
CA ARG A 31 -9.89 -9.87 16.27
C ARG A 31 -8.44 -9.60 16.65
N PHE A 32 -7.82 -10.48 17.43
CA PHE A 32 -6.41 -10.39 17.80
C PHE A 32 -5.50 -10.41 16.57
N TYR A 33 -5.67 -11.39 15.67
CA TYR A 33 -4.85 -11.49 14.45
C TYR A 33 -5.04 -10.30 13.51
N LYS A 34 -6.27 -9.81 13.33
CA LYS A 34 -6.56 -8.60 12.55
C LYS A 34 -5.89 -7.37 13.15
N THR A 35 -5.98 -7.19 14.47
CA THR A 35 -5.36 -6.07 15.19
C THR A 35 -3.85 -6.12 15.08
N ARG A 36 -3.23 -7.28 15.35
CA ARG A 36 -1.78 -7.48 15.21
C ARG A 36 -1.29 -7.13 13.80
N THR A 37 -2.00 -7.60 12.77
CA THR A 37 -1.66 -7.33 11.38
C THR A 37 -1.79 -5.84 11.05
N ALA A 38 -2.85 -5.19 11.55
CA ALA A 38 -3.06 -3.77 11.34
C ALA A 38 -2.01 -2.90 12.05
N VAL A 39 -1.60 -3.27 13.26
CA VAL A 39 -0.56 -2.57 14.02
C VAL A 39 0.78 -2.63 13.29
N TRP A 40 1.23 -3.82 12.91
CA TRP A 40 2.52 -3.97 12.25
C TRP A 40 2.58 -3.17 10.93
N ARG A 41 1.53 -3.28 10.10
CA ARG A 41 1.46 -2.53 8.84
C ARG A 41 1.37 -1.03 9.09
N GLY A 42 0.55 -0.60 10.04
CA GLY A 42 0.46 0.80 10.43
C GLY A 42 1.80 1.40 10.85
N LEU A 43 2.61 0.65 11.60
CA LEU A 43 3.97 1.09 11.97
C LEU A 43 4.88 1.25 10.75
N VAL A 44 4.86 0.30 9.79
CA VAL A 44 5.65 0.41 8.56
C VAL A 44 5.25 1.62 7.74
N PHE A 45 3.95 1.80 7.46
CA PHE A 45 3.49 2.92 6.64
C PHE A 45 3.70 4.27 7.32
N THR A 46 3.60 4.33 8.65
CA THR A 46 3.92 5.54 9.42
C THR A 46 5.41 5.85 9.29
N PHE A 47 6.27 4.86 9.46
CA PHE A 47 7.71 5.01 9.25
C PHE A 47 8.03 5.44 7.81
N SER A 48 7.44 4.79 6.80
CA SER A 48 7.59 5.15 5.39
C SER A 48 7.21 6.60 5.13
N THR A 49 6.07 7.03 5.67
CA THR A 49 5.55 8.40 5.49
C THR A 49 6.50 9.43 6.10
N ILE A 50 6.97 9.19 7.33
CA ILE A 50 7.93 10.08 8.00
C ILE A 50 9.25 10.13 7.22
N TYR A 51 9.76 8.98 6.78
CA TYR A 51 10.99 8.90 6.00
C TYR A 51 10.86 9.68 4.68
N GLY A 52 9.75 9.50 3.95
CA GLY A 52 9.46 10.23 2.72
C GLY A 52 9.38 11.75 2.93
N ILE A 53 8.77 12.20 4.03
CA ILE A 53 8.76 13.63 4.42
C ILE A 53 10.18 14.14 4.67
N ILE A 54 11.01 13.39 5.40
CA ILE A 54 12.42 13.75 5.67
C ILE A 54 13.20 13.90 4.36
N ILE A 55 13.08 12.93 3.44
CA ILE A 55 13.67 13.02 2.10
C ILE A 55 13.21 14.30 1.42
N GLY A 56 11.91 14.59 1.47
CA GLY A 56 11.36 15.74 0.79
C GLY A 56 11.88 17.08 1.31
N ILE A 57 12.11 17.18 2.62
CA ILE A 57 12.69 18.35 3.28
C ILE A 57 14.20 18.48 2.95
N VAL A 58 14.95 17.38 3.03
CA VAL A 58 16.41 17.37 2.87
C VAL A 58 16.83 17.61 1.42
N GLU A 59 16.22 16.87 0.49
CA GLU A 59 16.64 16.85 -0.90
C GLU A 59 16.07 18.02 -1.74
N LYS A 60 15.03 18.70 -1.22
CA LYS A 60 14.38 19.90 -1.80
C LYS A 60 13.79 19.74 -3.21
N TRP A 61 14.06 18.65 -3.93
CA TRP A 61 13.50 18.37 -5.27
C TRP A 61 11.98 18.15 -5.32
N PRO A 62 11.24 17.72 -4.26
CA PRO A 62 9.79 17.52 -4.40
C PRO A 62 9.04 18.84 -4.67
N VAL A 63 9.61 19.96 -4.24
CA VAL A 63 9.05 21.31 -4.43
C VAL A 63 9.34 21.86 -5.83
N TYR A 64 10.30 21.25 -6.55
CA TYR A 64 10.80 21.74 -7.82
C TYR A 64 10.71 20.63 -8.88
N PRO A 65 9.60 20.58 -9.65
CA PRO A 65 9.38 19.55 -10.69
C PRO A 65 10.53 19.46 -11.72
N ASN A 66 11.23 20.55 -11.99
CA ASN A 66 12.41 20.59 -12.86
C ASN A 66 13.64 19.83 -12.28
N ARG A 67 13.63 19.48 -10.99
CA ARG A 67 14.66 18.66 -10.33
C ARG A 67 14.27 17.19 -10.19
N TYR A 68 13.05 16.78 -10.55
CA TYR A 68 12.68 15.36 -10.56
C TYR A 68 13.54 14.55 -11.53
N PHE A 69 13.83 15.13 -12.70
CA PHE A 69 14.77 14.58 -13.68
C PHE A 69 15.86 15.61 -13.94
N PRO A 70 17.11 15.41 -13.46
CA PRO A 70 18.17 16.37 -13.69
C PRO A 70 18.35 16.68 -15.20
N PRO A 71 18.77 17.90 -15.57
CA PRO A 71 18.81 18.38 -16.95
C PRO A 71 19.86 17.75 -17.86
N ASN A 72 20.70 16.83 -17.35
CA ASN A 72 21.69 16.14 -18.15
C ASN A 72 21.50 14.61 -18.02
N PRO A 73 21.24 13.85 -19.11
CA PRO A 73 21.13 12.39 -19.08
C PRO A 73 22.48 11.70 -19.09
N TRP A 74 23.57 12.43 -19.32
CA TRP A 74 24.95 11.96 -19.42
C TRP A 74 25.84 12.44 -18.26
N ALA A 75 25.39 13.40 -17.45
CA ALA A 75 25.99 13.61 -16.14
C ALA A 75 25.70 12.35 -15.30
N PRO A 76 26.60 11.93 -14.41
CA PRO A 76 26.21 11.05 -13.32
C PRO A 76 24.98 11.71 -12.71
N PHE A 77 23.82 11.03 -12.74
CA PHE A 77 22.69 11.46 -11.92
C PHE A 77 23.28 11.83 -10.57
N GLU A 78 22.92 13.00 -10.01
CA GLU A 78 23.34 13.35 -8.65
C GLU A 78 23.27 12.07 -7.82
N PRO A 79 24.40 11.61 -7.26
CA PRO A 79 24.52 10.25 -6.76
C PRO A 79 23.36 10.02 -5.79
N ILE A 80 22.72 8.86 -5.89
CA ILE A 80 21.63 8.53 -4.98
C ILE A 80 22.17 8.74 -3.56
N THR A 81 21.52 9.61 -2.81
CA THR A 81 21.94 9.83 -1.44
C THR A 81 21.66 8.56 -0.65
N LEU A 82 22.49 8.27 0.35
CA LEU A 82 22.29 7.11 1.22
C LEU A 82 20.88 7.09 1.83
N LEU A 83 20.31 8.27 2.07
CA LEU A 83 18.94 8.46 2.54
C LEU A 83 17.91 7.94 1.53
N MET A 84 18.01 8.35 0.26
CA MET A 84 17.13 7.86 -0.80
C MET A 84 17.30 6.38 -1.08
N GLU A 85 18.54 5.88 -1.05
CA GLU A 85 18.83 4.46 -1.25
C GLU A 85 18.26 3.60 -0.12
N GLY A 86 18.44 4.03 1.14
CA GLY A 86 17.88 3.37 2.30
C GLY A 86 16.36 3.29 2.24
N TYR A 87 15.68 4.39 1.91
CA TYR A 87 14.23 4.41 1.73
C TYR A 87 13.78 3.45 0.62
N TRP A 88 14.41 3.53 -0.54
CA TRP A 88 14.08 2.68 -1.68
C TRP A 88 14.23 1.19 -1.33
N MET A 89 15.33 0.80 -0.67
CA MET A 89 15.58 -0.59 -0.28
C MET A 89 14.57 -1.10 0.75
N CYS A 90 14.24 -0.28 1.75
CA CYS A 90 13.23 -0.61 2.75
C CYS A 90 11.86 -0.80 2.12
N MET A 91 11.42 0.15 1.29
CA MET A 91 10.09 0.09 0.67
C MET A 91 9.98 -1.00 -0.37
N PHE A 92 10.99 -1.18 -1.22
CA PHE A 92 11.04 -2.29 -2.16
C PHE A 92 10.95 -3.65 -1.44
N GLY A 93 11.72 -3.81 -0.35
CA GLY A 93 11.69 -5.04 0.45
C GLY A 93 10.31 -5.31 1.07
N PHE A 94 9.62 -4.27 1.54
CA PHE A 94 8.27 -4.38 2.08
C PHE A 94 7.23 -4.74 1.01
N TYR A 95 7.24 -4.07 -0.15
CA TYR A 95 6.33 -4.36 -1.26
C TYR A 95 6.55 -5.77 -1.82
N LEU A 96 7.80 -6.23 -1.89
CA LEU A 96 8.13 -7.59 -2.29
C LEU A 96 7.64 -8.61 -1.25
N TYR A 97 7.80 -8.31 0.04
CA TYR A 97 7.24 -9.13 1.11
C TYR A 97 5.71 -9.22 1.02
N ASP A 98 5.01 -8.10 0.86
CA ASP A 98 3.54 -8.10 0.79
C ASP A 98 3.04 -8.84 -0.47
N LEU A 99 3.77 -8.75 -1.60
CA LEU A 99 3.48 -9.56 -2.81
C LEU A 99 3.63 -11.05 -2.53
N ILE A 100 4.78 -11.47 -2.00
CA ILE A 100 5.07 -12.86 -1.65
C ILE A 100 4.01 -13.37 -0.67
N TRP A 101 3.77 -12.63 0.41
CA TRP A 101 2.77 -12.98 1.41
C TRP A 101 1.39 -13.14 0.81
N THR A 102 0.97 -12.24 -0.07
CA THR A 102 -0.34 -12.30 -0.73
C THR A 102 -0.47 -13.54 -1.63
N LEU A 103 0.60 -13.92 -2.35
CA LEU A 103 0.62 -15.13 -3.18
C LEU A 103 0.61 -16.42 -2.34
N PHE A 104 1.42 -16.48 -1.28
CA PHE A 104 1.52 -17.66 -0.40
C PHE A 104 0.31 -17.83 0.52
N ALA A 105 -0.27 -16.73 1.02
CA ALA A 105 -1.48 -16.77 1.85
C ALA A 105 -2.64 -17.45 1.09
N MET A 106 -2.74 -17.29 -0.22
CA MET A 106 -3.72 -18.03 -1.02
C MET A 106 -3.45 -19.53 -1.09
N ASP A 107 -2.19 -19.94 -1.26
CA ASP A 107 -1.81 -21.35 -1.31
C ASP A 107 -2.12 -22.05 0.03
N GLN A 108 -1.89 -21.36 1.15
CA GLN A 108 -2.18 -21.88 2.49
C GLN A 108 -3.67 -21.89 2.81
N VAL A 109 -4.43 -20.84 2.47
CA VAL A 109 -5.89 -20.79 2.64
C VAL A 109 -6.57 -21.93 1.85
N LYS A 110 -6.09 -22.23 0.64
CA LYS A 110 -6.63 -23.33 -0.18
C LYS A 110 -6.26 -24.73 0.35
N LYS A 111 -5.10 -24.89 0.99
CA LYS A 111 -4.58 -26.21 1.43
C LYS A 111 -4.96 -26.62 2.85
N GLN A 112 -5.15 -25.67 3.78
CA GLN A 112 -5.23 -26.00 5.21
C GLN A 112 -6.62 -25.95 5.86
N ASN A 113 -7.73 -25.79 5.12
CA ASN A 113 -9.04 -25.57 5.74
C ASN A 113 -9.02 -24.47 6.83
N TRP A 114 -8.07 -23.53 6.69
CA TRP A 114 -8.00 -22.31 7.50
C TRP A 114 -9.37 -21.66 7.39
N PRO A 115 -9.99 -21.20 8.50
CA PRO A 115 -11.39 -20.77 8.49
C PRO A 115 -11.64 -19.88 7.26
N ALA A 116 -12.42 -20.40 6.32
CA ALA A 116 -12.68 -19.77 5.02
C ALA A 116 -13.27 -18.35 5.19
N GLU A 117 -13.73 -18.03 6.40
CA GLU A 117 -14.19 -16.72 6.86
C GLU A 117 -13.08 -15.66 7.08
N LEU A 118 -11.82 -16.05 7.26
CA LEU A 118 -10.64 -15.18 7.30
C LEU A 118 -10.02 -15.02 5.91
N GLY A 119 -10.16 -16.05 5.08
CA GLY A 119 -9.76 -16.11 3.68
C GLY A 119 -10.95 -15.96 2.73
N LYS A 120 -11.90 -15.05 3.03
CA LYS A 120 -12.94 -14.70 2.06
C LYS A 120 -12.21 -14.29 0.77
N GLU A 121 -12.51 -14.97 -0.34
CA GLU A 121 -12.01 -14.63 -1.66
C GLU A 121 -12.28 -13.14 -1.87
N ARG A 122 -11.23 -12.36 -1.69
CA ARG A 122 -11.28 -10.92 -1.85
C ARG A 122 -11.53 -10.69 -3.32
N ALA A 123 -12.69 -10.12 -3.67
CA ALA A 123 -12.98 -9.72 -5.05
C ALA A 123 -11.89 -8.76 -5.58
N ASP A 124 -11.23 -8.04 -4.66
CA ASP A 124 -10.08 -7.17 -4.84
C ASP A 124 -8.72 -7.90 -4.89
N PHE A 125 -8.68 -9.23 -4.82
CA PHE A 125 -7.42 -9.99 -4.74
C PHE A 125 -6.56 -9.82 -5.99
N ILE A 126 -7.14 -10.05 -7.17
CA ILE A 126 -6.42 -9.93 -8.45
C ILE A 126 -5.94 -8.50 -8.62
N GLU A 127 -6.78 -7.52 -8.27
CA GLU A 127 -6.44 -6.10 -8.32
C GLU A 127 -5.22 -5.79 -7.44
N ILE A 128 -5.19 -6.28 -6.20
CA ILE A 128 -4.06 -6.10 -5.27
C ILE A 128 -2.79 -6.77 -5.79
N VAL A 129 -2.86 -8.00 -6.30
CA VAL A 129 -1.68 -8.71 -6.84
C VAL A 129 -1.14 -8.01 -8.08
N VAL A 130 -2.01 -7.65 -9.02
CA VAL A 130 -1.62 -6.93 -10.23
C VAL A 130 -1.00 -5.58 -9.86
N HIS A 131 -1.59 -4.85 -8.90
CA HIS A 131 -1.04 -3.60 -8.40
C HIS A 131 0.38 -3.76 -7.83
N HIS A 132 0.62 -4.77 -6.98
CA HIS A 132 1.95 -5.01 -6.41
C HIS A 132 2.95 -5.45 -7.48
N CYS A 133 2.56 -6.33 -8.40
CA CYS A 133 3.41 -6.74 -9.52
C CYS A 133 3.81 -5.55 -10.40
N VAL A 134 2.85 -4.69 -10.74
CA VAL A 134 3.10 -3.49 -11.54
C VAL A 134 4.02 -2.52 -10.79
N THR A 135 3.74 -2.22 -9.51
CA THR A 135 4.53 -1.28 -8.72
C THR A 135 5.97 -1.76 -8.52
N VAL A 136 6.15 -3.03 -8.16
CA VAL A 136 7.48 -3.66 -8.00
C VAL A 136 8.26 -3.62 -9.31
N THR A 137 7.63 -4.00 -10.42
CA THR A 137 8.27 -4.00 -11.75
C THR A 137 8.66 -2.58 -12.18
N LEU A 138 7.75 -1.62 -12.03
CA LEU A 138 7.98 -0.22 -12.35
C LEU A 138 9.18 0.34 -11.59
N VAL A 139 9.25 0.10 -10.29
CA VAL A 139 10.31 0.66 -9.43
C VAL A 139 11.67 0.00 -9.70
N VAL A 140 11.70 -1.30 -10.04
CA VAL A 140 12.93 -2.00 -10.47
C VAL A 140 13.45 -1.43 -11.78
N ILE A 141 12.57 -1.28 -12.78
CA ILE A 141 12.94 -0.71 -14.08
C ILE A 141 13.41 0.74 -13.89
N ALA A 142 12.72 1.52 -13.07
CA ALA A 142 13.10 2.89 -12.75
C ALA A 142 14.50 2.95 -12.10
N ARG A 143 14.82 2.04 -11.17
CA ARG A 143 16.17 1.95 -10.58
C ARG A 143 17.21 1.58 -11.64
N TRP A 144 16.95 0.57 -12.47
CA TRP A 144 17.89 0.15 -13.51
C TRP A 144 18.17 1.24 -14.55
N ALA A 145 17.16 2.06 -14.86
CA ALA A 145 17.28 3.18 -15.79
C ALA A 145 17.88 4.47 -15.16
N GLY A 146 18.12 4.48 -13.85
CA GLY A 146 18.64 5.63 -13.11
C GLY A 146 17.59 6.66 -12.66
N PHE A 147 16.30 6.35 -12.76
CA PHE A 147 15.18 7.20 -12.34
C PHE A 147 14.86 7.04 -10.84
N TYR A 148 15.83 7.34 -9.98
CA TYR A 148 15.73 7.09 -8.54
C TYR A 148 14.67 7.94 -7.84
N ARG A 149 14.64 9.24 -8.16
CA ARG A 149 13.64 10.20 -7.62
C ARG A 149 12.22 9.75 -7.95
N PHE A 150 12.01 9.28 -9.17
CA PHE A 150 10.74 8.75 -9.63
C PHE A 150 10.27 7.55 -8.78
N GLY A 151 11.15 6.59 -8.50
CA GLY A 151 10.81 5.43 -7.68
C GLY A 151 10.47 5.81 -6.23
N VAL A 152 11.25 6.71 -5.64
CA VAL A 152 11.02 7.21 -4.27
C VAL A 152 9.68 7.94 -4.13
N VAL A 153 9.34 8.80 -5.09
CA VAL A 153 8.07 9.55 -5.08
C VAL A 153 6.88 8.63 -5.28
N THR A 154 7.04 7.65 -6.18
CA THR A 154 6.03 6.63 -6.39
C THR A 154 5.71 5.97 -5.05
N PHE A 155 6.68 5.41 -4.33
CA PHE A 155 6.42 4.81 -3.01
C PHE A 155 5.78 5.77 -2.02
N TRP A 156 6.33 6.98 -1.88
CA TRP A 156 5.83 7.93 -0.89
C TRP A 156 4.37 8.32 -1.12
N LEU A 157 3.97 8.58 -2.37
CA LEU A 157 2.58 8.92 -2.70
C LEU A 157 1.61 7.75 -2.49
N HIS A 158 2.08 6.51 -2.67
CA HIS A 158 1.24 5.32 -2.42
C HIS A 158 1.04 5.06 -0.92
N ASP A 159 2.02 5.40 -0.09
CA ASP A 159 2.00 5.07 1.33
C ASP A 159 1.44 6.17 2.23
N VAL A 160 1.42 7.44 1.80
CA VAL A 160 1.14 8.60 2.67
C VAL A 160 -0.25 8.56 3.34
N ALA A 161 -1.23 7.90 2.73
CA ALA A 161 -2.58 7.77 3.28
C ALA A 161 -2.70 6.61 4.28
N ASP A 162 -1.89 5.57 4.14
CA ASP A 162 -2.05 4.30 4.84
C ASP A 162 -1.91 4.37 6.37
N PRO A 163 -1.10 5.25 6.99
CA PRO A 163 -1.11 5.41 8.44
C PRO A 163 -2.51 5.64 9.01
N PHE A 164 -3.31 6.47 8.32
CA PHE A 164 -4.68 6.78 8.72
C PHE A 164 -5.62 5.58 8.56
N LEU A 165 -5.44 4.78 7.49
CA LEU A 165 -6.22 3.57 7.26
C LEU A 165 -5.99 2.53 8.35
N TYR A 166 -4.72 2.27 8.70
CA TYR A 166 -4.40 1.29 9.73
C TYR A 166 -4.79 1.77 11.12
N ALA A 167 -4.64 3.06 11.41
CA ALA A 167 -5.17 3.66 12.63
C ALA A 167 -6.70 3.54 12.73
N ALA A 168 -7.43 3.75 11.63
CA ALA A 168 -8.88 3.56 11.56
C ALA A 168 -9.28 2.11 11.85
N LYS A 169 -8.57 1.14 11.26
CA LYS A 169 -8.78 -0.30 11.51
C LYS A 169 -8.56 -0.66 12.97
N ILE A 170 -7.49 -0.18 13.58
CA ILE A 170 -7.18 -0.46 15.00
C ILE A 170 -8.25 0.15 15.90
N ALA A 171 -8.68 1.39 15.64
CA ALA A 171 -9.76 2.04 16.40
C ALA A 171 -11.08 1.26 16.28
N ASN A 172 -11.42 0.78 15.08
CA ASN A 172 -12.59 -0.05 14.84
C ASN A 172 -12.50 -1.36 15.64
N TYR A 173 -11.35 -2.05 15.58
CA TYR A 173 -11.11 -3.26 16.37
C TYR A 173 -11.04 -3.01 17.87
N GLN A 174 -11.05 -1.77 18.35
CA GLN A 174 -11.17 -1.44 19.78
C GLN A 174 -12.58 -1.00 20.18
N GLY A 175 -13.55 -1.06 19.25
CA GLY A 175 -14.92 -0.57 19.48
C GLY A 175 -15.04 0.96 19.47
N ARG A 176 -14.00 1.68 19.05
CA ARG A 176 -13.99 3.16 19.01
C ARG A 176 -14.44 3.64 17.63
N MET A 177 -15.73 3.44 17.34
CA MET A 177 -16.32 3.68 16.01
C MET A 177 -16.16 5.13 15.55
N TRP A 178 -16.40 6.11 16.43
CA TRP A 178 -16.25 7.53 16.09
C TRP A 178 -14.81 7.87 15.61
N ILE A 179 -13.78 7.31 16.27
CA ILE A 179 -12.38 7.54 15.89
C ILE A 179 -12.08 6.86 14.57
N ALA A 180 -12.55 5.63 14.41
CA ALA A 180 -12.38 4.87 13.17
C ALA A 180 -12.97 5.61 11.97
N ASP A 181 -14.12 6.24 12.15
CA ASP A 181 -14.84 6.97 11.12
C ASP A 181 -14.10 8.23 10.68
N VAL A 182 -13.70 9.06 11.65
CA VAL A 182 -12.92 10.27 11.39
C VAL A 182 -11.61 9.93 10.66
N LEU A 183 -10.87 8.93 11.15
CA LEU A 183 -9.62 8.49 10.53
C LEU A 183 -9.83 7.92 9.12
N PHE A 184 -10.93 7.19 8.90
CA PHE A 184 -11.26 6.65 7.57
C PHE A 184 -11.59 7.75 6.56
N TYR A 185 -12.28 8.81 6.97
CA TYR A 185 -12.54 9.97 6.10
C TYR A 185 -11.26 10.74 5.78
N ILE A 186 -10.38 10.94 6.77
CA ILE A 186 -9.05 11.56 6.55
C ILE A 186 -8.23 10.71 5.56
N TYR A 187 -8.17 9.40 5.78
CA TYR A 187 -7.54 8.45 4.86
C TYR A 187 -8.08 8.62 3.43
N SER A 188 -9.40 8.60 3.27
CA SER A 188 -10.04 8.65 1.96
C SER A 188 -9.70 9.95 1.21
N GLY A 189 -9.71 11.09 1.90
CA GLY A 189 -9.34 12.37 1.30
C GLY A 189 -7.87 12.41 0.85
N ILE A 190 -6.95 11.97 1.70
CA ILE A 190 -5.51 11.92 1.38
C ILE A 190 -5.24 10.92 0.25
N PHE A 191 -5.85 9.74 0.30
CA PHE A 191 -5.73 8.69 -0.72
C PHE A 191 -6.16 9.20 -2.10
N ILE A 192 -7.35 9.81 -2.19
CA ILE A 192 -7.87 10.34 -3.46
C ILE A 192 -6.94 11.44 -3.99
N LEU A 193 -6.54 12.38 -3.15
CA LEU A 193 -5.65 13.48 -3.53
C LEU A 193 -4.27 12.96 -4.00
N ALA A 194 -3.63 12.10 -3.21
CA ALA A 194 -2.29 11.62 -3.49
C ALA A 194 -2.23 10.77 -4.77
N LEU A 195 -3.18 9.84 -4.96
CA LEU A 195 -3.10 8.86 -6.04
C LEU A 195 -3.81 9.26 -7.34
N ASN A 196 -4.86 10.08 -7.28
CA ASN A 196 -5.62 10.46 -8.47
C ASN A 196 -5.29 11.87 -8.97
N ILE A 197 -4.72 12.74 -8.12
CA ILE A 197 -4.41 14.12 -8.52
C ILE A 197 -2.89 14.32 -8.54
N VAL A 198 -2.23 14.10 -7.40
CA VAL A 198 -0.78 14.37 -7.27
C VAL A 198 0.03 13.36 -8.08
N PHE A 199 -0.25 12.07 -7.98
CA PHE A 199 0.49 11.04 -8.71
C PHE A 199 0.48 11.26 -10.24
N PRO A 200 -0.66 11.36 -10.94
CA PRO A 200 -0.62 11.61 -12.39
C PRO A 200 -0.08 13.02 -12.72
N GLY A 201 -0.46 14.04 -11.93
CA GLY A 201 -0.05 15.42 -12.17
C GLY A 201 1.45 15.67 -11.96
N LEU A 202 2.10 14.87 -11.12
CA LEU A 202 3.52 15.00 -10.80
C LEU A 202 4.34 13.92 -11.51
N VAL A 203 4.01 12.65 -11.31
CA VAL A 203 4.84 11.53 -11.78
C VAL A 203 4.70 11.37 -13.31
N ILE A 204 3.48 11.34 -13.85
CA ILE A 204 3.27 11.16 -15.30
C ILE A 204 3.68 12.41 -16.06
N TRP A 205 3.22 13.59 -15.64
CA TRP A 205 3.54 14.85 -16.31
C TRP A 205 5.05 15.11 -16.39
N VAL A 206 5.76 14.92 -15.28
CA VAL A 206 7.20 15.19 -15.25
C VAL A 206 7.98 14.14 -16.05
N THR A 207 7.53 12.89 -16.08
CA THR A 207 8.16 11.85 -16.92
C THR A 207 7.89 12.10 -18.40
N PHE A 208 6.68 12.55 -18.75
CA PHE A 208 6.30 12.87 -20.13
C PHE A 208 7.00 14.13 -20.67
N THR A 209 7.14 15.17 -19.85
CA THR A 209 7.92 16.36 -20.23
C THR A 209 9.41 16.04 -20.30
N GLY A 210 9.90 15.18 -19.42
CA GLY A 210 11.26 14.62 -19.46
C GLY A 210 11.56 13.86 -20.75
N SER A 211 10.63 13.05 -21.25
CA SER A 211 10.83 12.27 -22.48
C SER A 211 10.95 13.11 -23.75
N LYS A 212 10.41 14.34 -23.74
CA LYS A 212 10.50 15.30 -24.86
C LYS A 212 11.86 16.01 -24.93
N ARG A 213 12.68 15.93 -23.88
CA ARG A 213 13.99 16.58 -23.88
C ARG A 213 14.92 15.90 -24.87
N GLU A 214 15.64 16.70 -25.66
CA GLU A 214 16.38 16.24 -26.84
C GLU A 214 17.53 15.29 -26.50
N ASP A 215 18.17 15.55 -25.37
CA ASP A 215 19.21 14.77 -24.70
C ASP A 215 18.72 13.35 -24.37
N ILE A 216 17.49 13.19 -23.86
CA ILE A 216 16.85 11.91 -23.56
C ILE A 216 16.36 11.25 -24.83
N ARG A 217 15.77 12.01 -25.76
CA ARG A 217 15.21 11.50 -27.02
C ARG A 217 16.27 10.82 -27.89
N LYS A 218 17.52 11.29 -27.83
CA LYS A 218 18.66 10.70 -28.55
C LYS A 218 19.38 9.60 -27.75
N SER A 219 18.97 9.34 -26.52
CA SER A 219 19.59 8.34 -25.64
C SER A 219 18.83 7.01 -25.64
N SER A 220 19.51 5.93 -25.22
CA SER A 220 18.87 4.63 -24.96
C SER A 220 17.85 4.66 -23.81
N LYS A 221 17.79 5.75 -23.03
CA LYS A 221 16.90 5.91 -21.87
C LYS A 221 15.46 6.23 -22.24
N LEU A 222 15.19 6.65 -23.48
CA LEU A 222 13.83 6.93 -23.95
C LEU A 222 12.92 5.71 -23.83
N GLY A 223 13.42 4.52 -24.20
CA GLY A 223 12.65 3.27 -24.10
C GLY A 223 12.23 2.97 -22.67
N PHE A 224 13.14 3.12 -21.70
CA PHE A 224 12.83 2.93 -20.28
C PHE A 224 11.80 3.94 -19.77
N MET A 225 11.85 5.21 -20.21
CA MET A 225 10.84 6.20 -19.84
C MET A 225 9.46 5.86 -20.39
N VAL A 226 9.37 5.43 -21.64
CA VAL A 226 8.08 5.01 -22.25
C VAL A 226 7.49 3.86 -21.45
N VAL A 227 8.29 2.84 -21.12
CA VAL A 227 7.86 1.71 -20.29
C VAL A 227 7.39 2.18 -18.90
N CYS A 228 8.13 3.08 -18.24
CA CYS A 228 7.72 3.63 -16.94
C CYS A 228 6.38 4.38 -17.04
N ILE A 229 6.17 5.19 -18.09
CA ILE A 229 4.90 5.88 -18.33
C ILE A 229 3.76 4.87 -18.53
N SER A 230 3.97 3.82 -19.33
CA SER A 230 2.97 2.77 -19.56
C SER A 230 2.53 2.11 -18.25
N PHE A 231 3.47 1.75 -17.39
CA PHE A 231 3.17 1.19 -16.06
C PHE A 231 2.48 2.21 -15.13
N CYS A 232 2.85 3.49 -15.16
CA CYS A 232 2.13 4.53 -14.41
C CYS A 232 0.67 4.70 -14.87
N VAL A 233 0.41 4.58 -16.17
CA VAL A 233 -0.96 4.62 -16.70
C VAL A 233 -1.75 3.42 -16.19
N ILE A 234 -1.16 2.22 -16.19
CA ILE A 234 -1.78 1.02 -15.60
C ILE A 234 -2.07 1.25 -14.11
N LEU A 235 -1.13 1.82 -13.34
CA LEU A 235 -1.36 2.16 -11.94
C LEU A 235 -2.51 3.15 -11.75
N CYS A 236 -2.63 4.18 -12.60
CA CYS A 236 -3.74 5.12 -12.53
C CYS A 236 -5.10 4.45 -12.74
N VAL A 237 -5.18 3.48 -13.67
CA VAL A 237 -6.42 2.70 -13.86
C VAL A 237 -6.76 1.90 -12.61
N LEU A 238 -5.78 1.28 -11.96
CA LEU A 238 -5.97 0.57 -10.70
C LEU A 238 -6.35 1.54 -9.56
N HIS A 239 -5.81 2.76 -9.54
CA HIS A 239 -6.18 3.79 -8.57
C HIS A 239 -7.64 4.23 -8.71
N ILE A 240 -8.16 4.27 -9.94
CA ILE A 240 -9.59 4.56 -10.17
C ILE A 240 -10.46 3.43 -9.59
N GLY A 241 -10.06 2.16 -9.79
CA GLY A 241 -10.78 1.00 -9.23
C GLY A 241 -10.83 1.00 -7.69
N THR A 242 -9.68 1.20 -7.06
CA THR A 242 -9.58 1.33 -5.60
C THR A 242 -10.28 2.57 -5.04
N THR A 243 -10.26 3.69 -5.77
CA THR A 243 -11.01 4.91 -5.41
C THR A 243 -12.51 4.67 -5.48
N TRP A 244 -12.98 4.02 -6.54
CA TRP A 244 -14.38 3.63 -6.68
C TRP A 244 -14.83 2.77 -5.50
N SER A 245 -14.05 1.73 -5.15
CA SER A 245 -14.31 0.89 -3.98
C SER A 245 -14.37 1.69 -2.66
N THR A 246 -13.49 2.67 -2.50
CA THR A 246 -13.48 3.56 -1.32
C THR A 246 -14.72 4.44 -1.26
N ILE A 247 -15.15 5.02 -2.39
CA ILE A 247 -16.38 5.82 -2.48
C ILE A 247 -17.61 4.96 -2.16
N GLN A 248 -17.67 3.72 -2.66
CA GLN A 248 -18.76 2.80 -2.33
C GLN A 248 -18.86 2.54 -0.82
N LEU A 249 -17.73 2.39 -0.12
CA LEU A 249 -17.71 2.26 1.34
C LEU A 249 -18.22 3.53 2.05
N ILE A 250 -17.84 4.71 1.57
CA ILE A 250 -18.33 5.99 2.10
C ILE A 250 -19.84 6.11 1.91
N ILE A 251 -20.36 5.84 0.71
CA ILE A 251 -21.79 5.94 0.39
C ILE A 251 -22.59 4.98 1.28
N LYS A 252 -22.15 3.73 1.42
CA LYS A 252 -22.80 2.74 2.29
C LYS A 252 -22.87 3.24 3.74
N LYS A 253 -21.79 3.84 4.23
CA LYS A 253 -21.71 4.39 5.59
C LYS A 253 -22.63 5.59 5.81
N LEU A 254 -22.81 6.43 4.79
CA LEU A 254 -23.70 7.60 4.84
C LEU A 254 -25.18 7.24 4.73
N TRP A 255 -25.54 6.27 3.88
CA TRP A 255 -26.93 5.90 3.61
C TRP A 255 -27.50 4.88 4.59
N LYS A 256 -26.63 4.01 5.13
CA LYS A 256 -27.00 2.93 6.04
C LYS A 256 -26.10 2.96 7.29
N PRO A 257 -26.01 4.09 8.03
CA PRO A 257 -25.16 4.19 9.21
C PRO A 257 -25.56 3.13 10.24
N LYS A 258 -26.87 2.98 10.50
CA LYS A 258 -27.42 1.95 11.38
C LYS A 258 -27.24 0.53 10.87
N GLU A 259 -27.23 0.28 9.56
CA GLU A 259 -27.11 -1.09 9.03
C GLU A 259 -25.66 -1.55 8.98
N LEU A 260 -24.68 -0.64 8.90
CA LEU A 260 -23.26 -0.96 9.06
C LEU A 260 -22.87 -1.11 10.52
N ASP A 261 -23.42 -0.29 11.41
CA ASP A 261 -23.28 -0.46 12.87
C ASP A 261 -23.99 -1.74 13.32
N VAL A 262 -25.19 -2.02 12.80
CA VAL A 262 -25.94 -3.26 13.03
C VAL A 262 -25.36 -4.44 12.26
N GLU A 263 -24.63 -4.32 11.14
CA GLU A 263 -23.95 -5.45 10.47
C GLU A 263 -22.56 -5.70 11.07
N MET A 264 -21.93 -4.69 11.68
CA MET A 264 -20.80 -4.88 12.60
C MET A 264 -21.27 -5.49 13.93
N ASP A 265 -22.43 -5.07 14.47
CA ASP A 265 -23.02 -5.57 15.71
C ASP A 265 -23.79 -6.89 15.51
N THR A 266 -24.39 -7.20 14.35
CA THR A 266 -25.03 -8.50 14.05
C THR A 266 -24.04 -9.53 13.50
N GLN A 267 -22.88 -9.13 12.96
CA GLN A 267 -21.75 -10.08 12.87
C GLN A 267 -21.22 -10.46 14.27
N VAL A 268 -21.53 -9.64 15.29
CA VAL A 268 -21.21 -9.89 16.71
C VAL A 268 -22.39 -10.57 17.46
N GLU A 269 -23.65 -10.32 17.09
CA GLU A 269 -24.85 -10.75 17.84
C GLU A 269 -25.68 -11.84 17.13
N ASN A 270 -25.74 -11.91 15.79
CA ASN A 270 -26.48 -12.98 15.07
C ASN A 270 -25.73 -14.32 15.03
N LYS A 271 -24.57 -14.44 15.69
CA LYS A 271 -23.95 -15.73 16.02
C LYS A 271 -24.54 -16.39 17.27
N GLU A 272 -25.44 -15.73 18.01
CA GLU A 272 -25.98 -16.31 19.26
C GLU A 272 -27.41 -16.90 19.15
N LYS A 273 -28.14 -16.79 18.03
CA LYS A 273 -29.57 -17.20 17.99
C LYS A 273 -30.01 -18.26 16.99
N HIS A 274 -29.11 -18.95 16.29
CA HIS A 274 -29.47 -20.09 15.43
C HIS A 274 -28.78 -21.42 15.77
N VAL A 275 -28.55 -21.68 17.07
CA VAL A 275 -28.27 -23.05 17.59
C VAL A 275 -29.06 -23.32 18.88
N LYS A 276 -30.33 -22.91 18.90
CA LYS A 276 -31.35 -23.47 19.79
C LYS A 276 -32.63 -23.69 19.01
N ASN A 277 -32.55 -24.62 18.05
CA ASN A 277 -33.55 -25.63 17.69
C ASN A 277 -33.02 -26.46 16.53
#